data_AF-A0A4Y7PFD2-F1
#
_entry.id   AF-A0A4Y7PFD2-F1
#
_cell.length_a   1.000
_cell.length_b   1.000
_cell.length_c   1.000
_cell.angle_alpha   90.00
_cell.angle_beta   90.00
_cell.angle_gamma   90.00
#
_symmetry.space_group_name_H-M   'P 1'
#
loop_
_entity.id
_entity.type
_entity.pdbx_description
1 polymer ?
#
loop_
_entity_poly.entity_id
_entity_poly.type
_entity_poly.pdbx_seq_one_letter_code
_entity_poly.pdbx_strand_id
1 'polypeptide(L)'
;PGTGSPKKRAHAPGSVGGPQYATSYDLLFAAARDDFVATSDTALRALLGEFRDHGLVAEVSSSSTNSASGLDLGAGGTALWIPMRRDVLEKVLEGL
;
A
#
# COMPACT_ATOMS: atom_id res chain seq x y z
N PRO A 1 -34.71 -11.19 -22.18
CA PRO A 1 -34.18 -10.45 -21.01
C PRO A 1 -32.95 -11.14 -20.43
N GLY A 2 -31.76 -10.75 -20.91
CA GLY A 2 -30.49 -11.44 -20.66
C GLY A 2 -29.95 -11.22 -19.24
N THR A 3 -29.48 -12.32 -18.66
CA THR A 3 -28.81 -12.43 -17.37
C THR A 3 -27.39 -11.83 -17.43
N GLY A 4 -27.15 -10.72 -16.72
CA GLY A 4 -25.81 -10.12 -16.59
C GLY A 4 -25.15 -10.50 -15.27
N SER A 5 -24.40 -11.60 -15.24
CA SER A 5 -23.53 -11.96 -14.11
C SER A 5 -22.47 -10.88 -13.86
N PRO A 6 -22.13 -10.54 -12.61
CA PRO A 6 -21.05 -9.60 -12.34
C PRO A 6 -19.71 -10.22 -12.74
N LYS A 7 -19.04 -9.63 -13.75
CA LYS A 7 -17.66 -9.96 -14.12
C LYS A 7 -16.78 -9.78 -12.87
N LYS A 8 -16.21 -10.88 -12.36
CA LYS A 8 -14.99 -10.84 -11.53
C LYS A 8 -14.00 -9.92 -12.25
N ARG A 9 -13.67 -8.77 -11.67
CA ARG A 9 -12.60 -7.89 -12.17
C ARG A 9 -11.29 -8.62 -11.94
N ALA A 10 -10.96 -9.56 -12.82
CA ALA A 10 -9.63 -10.12 -12.90
C ALA A 10 -8.66 -8.95 -13.08
N HIS A 11 -7.65 -8.87 -12.21
CA HIS A 11 -6.60 -7.88 -12.32
C HIS A 11 -5.90 -8.09 -13.66
N ALA A 12 -5.92 -7.08 -14.53
CA ALA A 12 -5.25 -7.17 -15.82
C ALA A 12 -3.74 -7.38 -15.58
N PRO A 13 -3.11 -8.37 -16.25
CA PRO A 13 -1.67 -8.51 -16.21
C PRO A 13 -1.05 -7.20 -16.73
N GLY A 14 -0.27 -6.52 -15.88
CA GLY A 14 0.36 -5.24 -16.19
C GLY A 14 -0.17 -4.01 -15.43
N SER A 15 -1.18 -4.13 -14.56
CA SER A 15 -1.60 -3.00 -13.74
C SER A 15 -0.52 -2.61 -12.73
N VAL A 16 -0.04 -1.36 -12.80
CA VAL A 16 0.85 -0.77 -11.79
C VAL A 16 0.08 -0.69 -10.47
N GLY A 17 0.75 -1.04 -9.37
CA GLY A 17 0.23 -0.87 -8.03
C GLY A 17 -0.20 0.57 -7.81
N GLY A 18 -1.35 0.74 -7.19
CA GLY A 18 -1.95 2.05 -6.97
C GLY A 18 -2.52 2.19 -5.58
N PRO A 19 -2.98 3.40 -5.23
CA PRO A 19 -3.48 3.72 -3.90
C PRO A 19 -4.58 2.78 -3.41
N GLN A 20 -5.36 2.18 -4.31
CA GLN A 20 -6.41 1.21 -3.98
C GLN A 20 -5.89 -0.10 -3.36
N TYR A 21 -4.59 -0.37 -3.40
CA TYR A 21 -3.92 -1.47 -2.69
C TYR A 21 -3.13 -1.00 -1.47
N ALA A 22 -3.31 0.26 -1.05
CA ALA A 22 -2.60 0.79 0.09
C ALA A 22 -3.04 0.14 1.41
N THR A 23 -2.15 0.22 2.39
CA THR A 23 -2.45 -0.01 3.81
C THR A 23 -2.33 1.30 4.58
N SER A 24 -2.99 1.42 5.73
CA SER A 24 -2.76 2.56 6.61
C SER A 24 -1.44 2.41 7.35
N TYR A 25 -0.79 3.54 7.65
CA TYR A 25 0.41 3.55 8.48
C TYR A 25 0.18 2.87 9.83
N ASP A 26 -0.97 3.11 10.46
CA ASP A 26 -1.31 2.55 11.76
C ASP A 26 -1.38 1.02 11.73
N LEU A 27 -1.99 0.44 10.69
CA LEU A 27 -2.04 -1.01 10.51
C LEU A 27 -0.66 -1.60 10.24
N LEU A 28 0.14 -0.93 9.40
CA LEU A 28 1.51 -1.37 9.13
C LEU A 28 2.39 -1.30 10.38
N PHE A 29 2.25 -0.25 11.20
CA PHE A 29 3.00 -0.10 12.43
C PHE A 29 2.63 -1.15 13.47
N ALA A 30 1.34 -1.46 13.62
CA ALA A 30 0.89 -2.55 14.48
C ALA A 30 1.52 -3.89 14.06
N ALA A 31 1.42 -4.25 12.78
CA ALA A 31 2.02 -5.48 12.26
C ALA A 31 3.56 -5.51 12.45
N ALA A 32 4.24 -4.39 12.16
CA ALA A 32 5.69 -4.28 12.32
C ALA A 32 6.14 -4.42 13.79
N ARG A 33 5.31 -4.02 14.76
CA ARG A 33 5.60 -4.23 16.18
C ARG A 33 5.40 -5.68 16.59
N ASP A 34 4.33 -6.31 16.13
CA ASP A 34 4.00 -7.70 16.44
C ASP A 34 5.10 -8.65 15.91
N ASP A 35 5.67 -8.34 14.75
CA ASP A 35 6.78 -9.09 14.14
C ASP A 35 8.18 -8.61 14.58
N PHE A 36 8.26 -7.71 15.57
CA PHE A 36 9.52 -7.13 16.08
C PHE A 36 10.39 -6.44 15.00
N VAL A 37 9.80 -6.02 13.89
CA VAL A 37 10.46 -5.27 12.81
C VAL A 37 10.75 -3.82 13.22
N ALA A 38 9.83 -3.19 13.95
CA ALA A 38 9.99 -1.82 14.46
C ALA A 38 9.71 -1.71 15.96
N THR A 39 10.66 -1.13 16.70
CA THR A 39 10.56 -0.95 18.15
C THR A 39 9.91 0.37 18.56
N SER A 40 9.79 1.33 17.63
CA SER A 40 9.18 2.64 17.85
C SER A 40 8.66 3.22 16.54
N ASP A 41 7.75 4.20 16.64
CA ASP A 41 7.21 4.95 15.51
C ASP A 41 8.34 5.61 14.71
N THR A 42 9.26 6.28 15.40
CA THR A 42 10.44 6.92 14.80
C THR A 42 11.30 5.92 14.02
N ALA A 43 11.52 4.72 14.56
CA ALA A 43 12.30 3.68 13.87
C ALA A 43 11.60 3.22 12.59
N LEU A 44 10.28 2.99 12.62
CA LEU A 44 9.54 2.62 11.41
C LEU A 44 9.56 3.73 10.37
N ARG A 45 9.38 4.99 10.78
CA ARG A 45 9.43 6.15 9.86
C ARG A 45 10.80 6.29 9.20
N ALA A 46 11.89 6.05 9.94
CA ALA A 46 13.23 6.07 9.39
C ALA A 46 13.42 4.96 8.34
N LEU A 47 12.98 3.73 8.64
CA LEU A 47 13.03 2.61 7.68
C LEU A 47 12.22 2.91 6.42
N LEU A 48 10.97 3.36 6.57
CA LEU A 48 10.10 3.74 5.45
C LEU A 48 10.66 4.92 4.65
N GLY A 49 11.36 5.85 5.30
CA GLY A 49 12.03 6.98 4.64
C GLY A 49 12.98 6.51 3.54
N GLU A 50 13.84 5.54 3.83
CA GLU A 50 14.77 4.97 2.84
C GLU A 50 14.00 4.36 1.65
N PHE A 51 12.96 3.55 1.89
CA PHE A 51 12.16 2.98 0.80
C PHE A 51 11.45 4.03 -0.04
N ARG A 52 11.03 5.15 0.57
CA ARG A 52 10.41 6.27 -0.15
C ARG A 52 11.41 7.03 -1.01
N ASP A 53 12.61 7.26 -0.49
CA ASP A 53 13.67 7.95 -1.23
C ASP A 53 14.11 7.17 -2.48
N HIS A 54 14.03 5.84 -2.44
CA HIS A 54 14.25 4.97 -3.61
C HIS A 54 13.00 4.69 -4.46
N GLY A 55 11.86 5.29 -4.13
CA GLY A 55 10.60 5.12 -4.87
C GLY A 55 9.97 3.72 -4.75
N LEU A 56 10.36 2.94 -3.74
CA LEU A 56 9.83 1.60 -3.47
C LEU A 56 8.51 1.65 -2.68
N VAL A 57 8.26 2.74 -1.96
CA VAL A 57 7.01 3.01 -1.23
C VAL A 57 6.52 4.41 -1.58
N ALA A 58 5.24 4.52 -1.89
CA ALA A 58 4.54 5.77 -2.09
C ALA A 58 3.61 6.05 -0.91
N GLU A 59 3.43 7.33 -0.58
CA GLU A 59 2.64 7.79 0.55
C GLU A 59 1.60 8.82 0.09
N VAL A 60 0.39 8.74 0.67
CA VAL A 60 -0.61 9.80 0.60
C VAL A 60 -1.17 10.10 1.98
N SER A 61 -1.20 11.38 2.35
CA SER A 61 -1.86 11.83 3.58
C SER A 61 -3.36 12.05 3.33
N SER A 62 -4.16 11.81 4.36
CA SER A 62 -5.60 12.09 4.44
C SER A 62 -5.99 13.53 4.09
N SER A 63 -5.07 14.49 4.18
CA SER A 63 -5.26 15.89 3.75
C SER A 63 -5.33 16.05 2.22
N SER A 64 -4.91 15.04 1.47
CA SER A 64 -5.03 15.03 0.00
C SER A 64 -6.49 14.89 -0.38
N THR A 65 -7.00 15.85 -1.15
CA THR A 65 -8.40 15.96 -1.64
C THR A 65 -8.91 14.74 -2.42
N ASN A 66 -8.00 13.81 -2.73
CA ASN A 66 -8.26 12.60 -3.48
C ASN A 66 -7.94 11.40 -2.58
N SER A 67 -8.92 10.91 -1.80
CA SER A 67 -8.79 9.61 -1.12
C SER A 67 -8.85 8.48 -2.16
N ALA A 68 -7.82 8.39 -2.98
CA ALA A 68 -7.66 7.40 -4.02
C ALA A 68 -7.48 5.99 -3.45
N SER A 69 -7.19 5.90 -2.14
CA SER A 69 -6.93 4.65 -1.46
C SER A 69 -8.18 3.90 -1.00
N GLY A 70 -9.30 4.60 -0.78
CA GLY A 70 -10.51 3.98 -0.23
C GLY A 70 -10.41 3.58 1.25
N LEU A 71 -9.29 3.86 1.90
CA LEU A 71 -9.11 3.73 3.36
C LEU A 71 -9.71 4.96 4.08
N ASP A 72 -10.42 4.71 5.18
CA ASP A 72 -10.71 5.74 6.18
C ASP A 72 -9.52 5.85 7.13
N LEU A 73 -8.76 6.94 7.00
CA LEU A 73 -7.51 7.17 7.73
C LEU A 73 -7.71 8.12 8.93
N GLY A 74 -8.91 8.68 9.11
CA GLY A 74 -9.13 9.76 10.08
C GLY A 74 -8.32 11.03 9.77
N ALA A 75 -8.37 11.99 10.70
CA ALA A 75 -7.65 13.25 10.57
C ALA A 75 -6.14 13.05 10.74
N GLY A 76 -5.36 13.34 9.71
CA GLY A 76 -3.90 13.26 9.76
C GLY A 76 -3.34 11.86 9.52
N GLY A 77 -4.18 10.86 9.21
CA GLY A 77 -3.71 9.53 8.87
C GLY A 77 -3.04 9.47 7.49
N THR A 78 -2.30 8.40 7.28
CA THR A 78 -1.43 8.18 6.12
C THR A 78 -1.69 6.80 5.51
N ALA A 79 -1.78 6.72 4.18
CA ALA A 79 -1.81 5.48 3.41
C ALA A 79 -0.51 5.27 2.64
N LEU A 80 -0.07 4.02 2.57
CA LEU A 80 1.18 3.57 1.96
C LEU A 80 0.93 2.46 0.95
N TRP A 81 1.55 2.51 -0.23
CA TRP A 81 1.51 1.42 -1.22
C TRP A 81 2.84 1.26 -1.96
N ILE A 82 3.00 0.13 -2.64
CA ILE A 82 4.17 -0.16 -3.48
C ILE A 82 3.83 0.21 -4.94
N PRO A 83 4.55 1.15 -5.59
CA PRO A 83 4.28 1.59 -6.96
C PRO A 83 4.88 0.64 -8.00
N MET A 84 4.68 -0.67 -7.84
CA MET A 84 5.16 -1.70 -8.76
C MET A 84 4.00 -2.49 -9.35
N ARG A 85 4.19 -3.03 -10.55
CA ARG A 85 3.19 -3.93 -11.14
C ARG A 85 3.14 -5.25 -10.36
N ARG A 86 1.96 -5.88 -10.36
CA ARG A 86 1.74 -7.15 -9.66
C ARG A 86 2.72 -8.25 -10.06
N ASP A 87 3.01 -8.40 -11.36
CA ASP A 87 3.93 -9.42 -11.88
C ASP A 87 5.37 -9.25 -11.36
N VAL A 88 5.79 -7.99 -11.16
CA VAL A 88 7.10 -7.67 -10.60
C VAL A 88 7.11 -7.90 -9.09
N LEU A 89 6.01 -7.58 -8.40
CA LEU A 89 5.90 -7.80 -6.96
C LEU A 89 5.86 -9.28 -6.58
N GLU A 90 5.18 -10.11 -7.37
CA GLU A 90 5.17 -11.58 -7.22
C GLU A 90 6.58 -12.14 -7.33
N LYS A 91 7.31 -11.69 -8.33
CA LYS A 91 8.72 -11.98 -8.54
C LYS A 91 9.58 -11.59 -7.34
N VAL A 92 9.49 -10.35 -6.85
CA VAL A 92 10.19 -9.91 -5.63
C VAL A 92 9.85 -10.78 -4.41
N LEU A 93 8.59 -11.21 -4.28
CA LEU A 93 8.16 -12.08 -3.18
C LEU A 93 8.73 -13.50 -3.30
N GLU A 94 8.88 -14.01 -4.52
CA GLU A 94 9.61 -15.24 -4.83
C GLU A 94 11.14 -15.08 -4.69
N GLY A 95 11.59 -13.83 -4.50
CA GLY A 95 12.97 -13.44 -4.26
C GLY A 95 13.67 -12.84 -5.46
N LEU A 96 12.98 -12.57 -6.59
CA LEU A 96 13.47 -11.98 -7.86
C LEU A 96 12.40 -11.66 -8.90
#